data_AF-A0A949FEZ3-F1
#
_entry.id   AF-A0A949FEZ3-F1
#
_cell.length_a   1.000
_cell.length_b   1.000
_cell.length_c   1.000
_cell.angle_alpha   90.00
_cell.angle_beta   90.00
_cell.angle_gamma   90.00
#
_symmetry.space_group_name_H-M   'P 1'
#
loop_
_entity.id
_entity.type
_entity.pdbx_description
1 polymer ?
#
loop_
_entity_poly.entity_id
_entity_poly.type
_entity_poly.pdbx_seq_one_letter_code
_entity_poly.pdbx_strand_id
1 'polypeptide(L)'
;TQAGDLASRLDGKILLQVESRGEAWYVNPENEKRYYLGRPVDAFQAMRELGLGVSNKDFDSWNGKAPSRLSGRILLKAEDNGKAYYVNTVDLKMHYLGRPDDAFHVMRLLGLGIKNEYLEEIIPASIQQRNIIIEQEIADKDVAEDKKDSNATDLEWQIHDLINKKRIASGIPTMKWSNTIARIARAHSEDMVAKDYLEHKDPEGCDENCRLDKNNYRNEHVNQYLGSEYSYKLIYPNGVIAQYATIDEIAVSNVDKWKKFDYMLNPYLVYEGIGTAENKDKLIYITSMMVIPLTTVEQEQELKEFIATIIDQEDDTLIKIKKVYDWITMNIDYDIAGYLTNPQSPENYISWQVFKNKKGICQGYSNLFALMLHYAGISAEVISGTADNGEGHDRHAWSKIVAEGEYLYFDTTWSAGYVQDNEFTRQTSGIYYLLPKKCIIVNHAEEGENKMTSEEQKKYVEENIALFDARCPLLRDVILNK
;
A
#
# COMPACT_ATOMS: atom_id res chain seq x y z
N THR A 1 46.02 26.10 10.53
CA THR A 1 44.81 26.23 11.36
C THR A 1 44.04 24.94 11.20
N GLN A 2 43.77 24.26 12.31
CA GLN A 2 43.21 22.91 12.37
C GLN A 2 41.96 22.80 11.48
N ALA A 3 41.94 21.86 10.54
CA ALA A 3 40.76 21.57 9.74
C ALA A 3 39.66 21.11 10.71
N GLY A 4 38.66 21.97 10.93
CA GLY A 4 37.48 21.60 11.70
C GLY A 4 36.74 20.45 11.02
N ASP A 5 36.04 19.65 11.82
CA ASP A 5 35.18 18.57 11.35
C ASP A 5 34.24 19.07 10.23
N LEU A 6 34.05 18.24 9.21
CA LEU A 6 33.30 18.62 8.01
C LEU A 6 31.85 18.97 8.37
N ALA A 7 31.27 18.25 9.33
CA ALA A 7 29.95 18.51 9.86
C ALA A 7 29.84 19.94 10.43
N SER A 8 30.74 20.33 11.34
CA SER A 8 30.75 21.68 11.94
C SER A 8 30.91 22.80 10.90
N ARG A 9 31.57 22.55 9.77
CA ARG A 9 31.70 23.52 8.67
C ARG A 9 30.43 23.66 7.83
N LEU A 10 29.59 22.63 7.84
CA LEU A 10 28.36 22.53 7.08
C LEU A 10 27.11 22.69 7.96
N ASP A 11 27.27 22.93 9.25
CA ASP A 11 26.20 23.14 10.21
C ASP A 11 25.16 24.15 9.74
N GLY A 12 23.90 23.72 9.87
CA GLY A 12 22.75 24.52 9.48
C GLY A 12 22.57 24.66 7.97
N LYS A 13 23.39 24.04 7.12
CA LYS A 13 23.24 24.11 5.67
C LYS A 13 22.30 23.03 5.14
N ILE A 14 21.62 23.38 4.06
CA ILE A 14 20.97 22.41 3.18
C ILE A 14 22.01 21.98 2.14
N LEU A 15 22.17 20.68 1.94
CA LEU A 15 23.10 20.09 0.99
C LEU A 15 22.33 19.40 -0.13
N LEU A 16 22.85 19.46 -1.35
CA LEU A 16 22.31 18.77 -2.52
C LEU A 16 23.34 17.77 -3.03
N GLN A 17 22.98 16.50 -3.08
CA GLN A 17 23.87 15.42 -3.50
C GLN A 17 24.03 15.45 -5.03
N VAL A 18 25.20 15.90 -5.52
CA VAL A 18 25.38 16.21 -6.96
C VAL A 18 25.82 15.03 -7.82
N GLU A 19 26.25 13.92 -7.20
CA GLU A 19 26.72 12.70 -7.89
C GLU A 19 25.67 11.57 -7.86
N SER A 20 24.45 11.87 -7.41
CA SER A 20 23.31 10.94 -7.35
C SER A 20 22.08 11.59 -7.99
N ARG A 21 20.86 11.33 -7.49
CA ARG A 21 19.58 11.81 -8.02
C ARG A 21 19.25 13.25 -7.60
N GLY A 22 20.20 13.99 -7.02
CA GLY A 22 19.98 15.36 -6.56
C GLY A 22 19.30 15.44 -5.20
N GLU A 23 19.47 14.42 -4.35
CA GLU A 23 18.81 14.34 -3.05
C GLU A 23 19.20 15.50 -2.14
N ALA A 24 18.24 16.00 -1.35
CA ALA A 24 18.45 17.07 -0.39
C ALA A 24 18.73 16.52 1.02
N TRP A 25 19.62 17.18 1.74
CA TRP A 25 20.02 16.84 3.10
C TRP A 25 20.11 18.12 3.96
N TYR A 26 19.97 17.99 5.27
CA TYR A 26 20.14 19.08 6.23
C TYR A 26 21.10 18.67 7.34
N VAL A 27 22.10 19.51 7.62
CA VAL A 27 23.03 19.30 8.74
C VAL A 27 22.52 20.10 9.92
N ASN A 28 22.13 19.43 11.00
CA ASN A 28 21.57 20.12 12.15
C ASN A 28 22.68 20.73 13.02
N PRO A 29 22.68 22.06 13.25
CA PRO A 29 23.73 22.73 14.01
C PRO A 29 23.76 22.37 15.51
N GLU A 30 22.74 21.66 16.03
CA GLU A 30 22.72 21.25 17.44
C GLU A 30 23.42 19.91 17.70
N ASN A 31 23.52 19.06 16.69
CA ASN A 31 24.05 17.71 16.86
C ASN A 31 25.00 17.27 15.75
N GLU A 32 25.28 18.14 14.78
CA GLU A 32 26.21 17.93 13.66
C GLU A 32 25.84 16.70 12.82
N LYS A 33 24.58 16.24 12.89
CA LYS A 33 24.10 15.09 12.12
C LYS A 33 23.41 15.52 10.84
N ARG A 34 23.54 14.70 9.80
CA ARG A 34 22.80 14.86 8.54
C ARG A 34 21.42 14.20 8.64
N TYR A 35 20.43 14.90 8.11
CA TYR A 35 19.03 14.48 8.00
C TYR A 35 18.63 14.49 6.53
N TYR A 36 17.95 13.43 6.10
CA TYR A 36 17.47 13.36 4.73
C TYR A 36 16.25 14.25 4.54
N LEU A 37 16.22 15.04 3.46
CA LEU A 37 15.10 15.92 3.09
C LEU A 37 14.55 15.58 1.69
N GLY A 38 15.05 14.54 1.03
CA GLY A 38 14.72 14.23 -0.35
C GLY A 38 13.29 13.72 -0.56
N ARG A 39 12.60 13.21 0.48
CA ARG A 39 11.16 12.89 0.42
C ARG A 39 10.37 13.86 1.32
N PRO A 40 9.12 14.22 0.96
CA PRO A 40 8.28 15.09 1.75
C PRO A 40 8.09 14.65 3.21
N VAL A 41 8.02 13.34 3.46
CA VAL A 41 7.84 12.76 4.80
C VAL A 41 9.08 12.97 5.67
N ASP A 42 10.29 12.71 5.18
CA ASP A 42 11.52 12.93 5.97
C ASP A 42 11.75 14.41 6.23
N ALA A 43 11.48 15.25 5.22
CA ALA A 43 11.56 16.69 5.40
C ALA A 43 10.58 17.16 6.48
N PHE A 44 9.35 16.65 6.48
CA PHE A 44 8.35 16.95 7.51
C PHE A 44 8.76 16.46 8.90
N GLN A 45 9.29 15.25 9.00
CA GLN A 45 9.78 14.69 10.26
C GLN A 45 10.97 15.48 10.81
N ALA A 46 11.95 15.81 9.96
CA ALA A 46 13.07 16.66 10.34
C ALA A 46 12.60 18.06 10.77
N MET A 47 11.61 18.65 10.11
CA MET A 47 11.02 19.92 10.53
C MET A 47 10.34 19.82 11.90
N ARG A 48 9.61 18.72 12.16
CA ARG A 48 8.89 18.51 13.43
C ARG A 48 9.83 18.21 14.60
N GLU A 49 10.84 17.38 14.40
CA GLU A 49 11.76 16.95 15.45
C GLU A 49 12.82 18.01 15.78
N LEU A 50 13.32 18.70 14.76
CA LEU A 50 14.45 19.64 14.90
C LEU A 50 13.98 21.09 15.00
N GLY A 51 12.70 21.32 14.71
CA GLY A 51 12.07 22.63 14.71
C GLY A 51 12.06 23.26 16.09
N LEU A 52 12.65 24.44 16.20
CA LEU A 52 12.62 25.24 17.42
C LEU A 52 11.33 26.07 17.46
N GLY A 53 10.51 25.86 18.49
CA GLY A 53 9.32 26.67 18.74
C GLY A 53 9.66 28.16 18.93
N VAL A 54 8.93 29.03 18.26
CA VAL A 54 9.05 30.49 18.39
C VAL A 54 7.67 31.14 18.52
N SER A 55 7.55 32.14 19.40
CA SER A 55 6.32 32.92 19.55
C SER A 55 6.12 33.85 18.36
N ASN A 56 4.87 34.19 18.02
CA ASN A 56 4.60 35.16 16.95
C ASN A 56 5.25 36.52 17.26
N LYS A 57 5.19 36.94 18.53
CA LYS A 57 5.81 38.19 19.00
C LYS A 57 7.31 38.25 18.71
N ASP A 58 8.04 37.19 19.04
CA ASP A 58 9.49 37.16 18.82
C ASP A 58 9.82 37.08 17.32
N PHE A 59 9.12 36.21 16.58
CA PHE A 59 9.30 36.04 15.14
C PHE A 59 9.07 37.36 14.39
N ASP A 60 8.00 38.09 14.71
CA ASP A 60 7.63 39.34 14.06
C ASP A 60 8.59 40.48 14.44
N SER A 61 9.12 40.48 15.67
CA SER A 61 10.09 41.49 16.13
C SER A 61 11.40 41.50 15.33
N TRP A 62 11.70 40.41 14.61
CA TRP A 62 12.92 40.23 13.84
C TRP A 62 12.87 40.81 12.43
N ASN A 63 11.71 41.35 12.00
CA ASN A 63 11.53 42.02 10.71
C ASN A 63 12.12 41.23 9.52
N GLY A 64 11.93 39.91 9.51
CA GLY A 64 12.36 39.02 8.43
C GLY A 64 13.80 38.48 8.51
N LYS A 65 14.58 38.86 9.53
CA LYS A 65 15.94 38.31 9.75
C LYS A 65 16.13 37.83 11.18
N ALA A 66 16.33 36.53 11.37
CA ALA A 66 16.46 35.95 12.70
C ALA A 66 17.78 36.38 13.39
N PRO A 67 17.85 36.37 14.73
CA PRO A 67 19.10 36.52 15.48
C PRO A 67 20.17 35.50 15.04
N SER A 68 21.44 35.90 15.06
CA SER A 68 22.56 35.05 14.62
C SER A 68 22.66 33.69 15.34
N ARG A 69 22.24 33.62 16.61
CA ARG A 69 22.15 32.36 17.38
C ARG A 69 21.18 31.33 16.80
N LEU A 70 20.30 31.74 15.88
CA LEU A 70 19.34 30.88 15.19
C LEU A 70 19.77 30.55 13.75
N SER A 71 20.98 30.96 13.35
CA SER A 71 21.54 30.67 12.03
C SER A 71 21.44 29.17 11.71
N GLY A 72 20.86 28.85 10.55
CA GLY A 72 20.72 27.47 10.09
C GLY A 72 19.64 26.66 10.78
N ARG A 73 18.91 27.21 11.74
CA ARG A 73 17.84 26.50 12.45
C ARG A 73 16.56 26.45 11.61
N ILE A 74 15.76 25.41 11.88
CA ILE A 74 14.36 25.36 11.49
C ILE A 74 13.53 25.91 12.65
N LEU A 75 12.66 26.87 12.37
CA LEU A 75 11.78 27.52 13.33
C LEU A 75 10.33 27.08 13.10
N LEU A 76 9.60 26.81 14.18
CA LEU A 76 8.18 26.47 14.15
C LEU A 76 7.36 27.55 14.87
N LYS A 77 6.50 28.24 14.14
CA LYS A 77 5.53 29.18 14.73
C LYS A 77 4.39 28.38 15.37
N ALA A 78 4.53 28.04 16.65
CA ALA A 78 3.57 27.19 17.36
C ALA A 78 2.14 27.79 17.38
N GLU A 79 2.04 29.11 17.41
CA GLU A 79 0.78 29.88 17.46
C GLU A 79 0.15 30.11 16.07
N ASP A 80 0.80 29.67 14.99
CA ASP A 80 0.37 29.86 13.59
C ASP A 80 0.31 28.49 12.89
N ASN A 81 -0.38 27.53 13.51
CA ASN A 81 -0.56 26.15 13.03
C ASN A 81 0.74 25.39 12.72
N GLY A 82 1.84 25.71 13.42
CA GLY A 82 3.12 25.00 13.25
C GLY A 82 3.86 25.32 11.95
N LYS A 83 3.58 26.48 11.32
CA LYS A 83 4.30 26.93 10.13
C LYS A 83 5.83 26.91 10.33
N ALA A 84 6.52 26.25 9.40
CA ALA A 84 7.96 26.04 9.46
C ALA A 84 8.74 27.05 8.62
N TYR A 85 9.89 27.50 9.13
CA TYR A 85 10.80 28.42 8.45
C TYR A 85 12.26 27.97 8.60
N TYR A 86 13.04 28.00 7.54
CA TYR A 86 14.50 27.82 7.56
C TYR A 86 15.22 29.15 7.70
N VAL A 87 16.17 29.27 8.63
CA VAL A 87 17.03 30.45 8.77
C VAL A 87 18.30 30.27 7.94
N ASN A 88 18.48 31.11 6.92
CA ASN A 88 19.67 31.06 6.07
C ASN A 88 20.96 31.34 6.87
N THR A 89 21.97 30.48 6.69
CA THR A 89 23.26 30.59 7.42
C THR A 89 24.13 31.80 7.05
N VAL A 90 23.80 32.51 5.97
CA VAL A 90 24.58 33.63 5.44
C VAL A 90 23.92 34.96 5.75
N ASP A 91 22.65 35.14 5.36
CA ASP A 91 21.96 36.43 5.46
C ASP A 91 20.88 36.49 6.56
N LEU A 92 20.72 35.40 7.32
CA LEU A 92 19.77 35.21 8.41
C LEU A 92 18.30 35.37 8.02
N LYS A 93 17.98 35.41 6.72
CA LYS A 93 16.60 35.48 6.26
C LYS A 93 15.85 34.20 6.62
N MET A 94 14.60 34.37 7.02
CA MET A 94 13.69 33.29 7.35
C MET A 94 12.89 32.92 6.10
N HIS A 95 13.13 31.71 5.57
CA HIS A 95 12.48 31.19 4.38
C HIS A 95 11.36 30.24 4.76
N TYR A 96 10.16 30.47 4.24
CA TYR A 96 9.00 29.62 4.54
C TYR A 96 9.15 28.22 3.92
N LEU A 97 8.81 27.18 4.69
CA LEU A 97 8.89 25.77 4.28
C LEU A 97 7.51 25.09 4.23
N GLY A 98 6.42 25.82 4.43
CA GLY A 98 5.12 25.20 4.75
C GLY A 98 4.38 24.53 3.59
N ARG A 99 4.81 24.71 2.33
CA ARG A 99 4.31 23.93 1.18
C ARG A 99 5.47 23.20 0.51
N PRO A 100 5.23 22.04 -0.12
CA PRO A 100 6.27 21.30 -0.85
C PRO A 100 7.03 22.17 -1.86
N ASP A 101 6.33 23.00 -2.63
CA ASP A 101 6.95 23.91 -3.61
C ASP A 101 7.85 24.97 -2.96
N ASP A 102 7.46 25.51 -1.81
CA ASP A 102 8.24 26.50 -1.07
C ASP A 102 9.52 25.86 -0.52
N ALA A 103 9.39 24.67 0.07
CA ALA A 103 10.52 23.91 0.59
C ALA A 103 11.51 23.51 -0.54
N PHE A 104 10.99 23.03 -1.67
CA PHE A 104 11.80 22.71 -2.84
C PHE A 104 12.51 23.93 -3.42
N HIS A 105 11.83 25.08 -3.48
CA HIS A 105 12.45 26.33 -3.93
C HIS A 105 13.61 26.74 -3.00
N VAL A 106 13.43 26.62 -1.68
CA VAL A 106 14.48 26.90 -0.69
C VAL A 106 15.66 25.93 -0.85
N MET A 107 15.41 24.63 -1.01
CA MET A 107 16.46 23.63 -1.23
C MET A 107 17.26 23.92 -2.51
N ARG A 108 16.60 24.29 -3.61
CA ARG A 108 17.28 24.61 -4.87
C ARG A 108 18.05 25.93 -4.84
N LEU A 109 17.51 26.94 -4.14
CA LEU A 109 18.12 28.27 -4.09
C LEU A 109 19.31 28.32 -3.12
N LEU A 110 19.21 27.62 -2.00
CA LEU A 110 20.16 27.71 -0.88
C LEU A 110 21.04 26.46 -0.72
N GLY A 111 20.69 25.38 -1.41
CA GLY A 111 21.38 24.11 -1.33
C GLY A 111 22.81 24.19 -1.82
N LEU A 112 23.75 23.73 -0.99
CA LEU A 112 25.15 23.59 -1.36
C LEU A 112 25.38 22.20 -1.98
N GLY A 113 25.95 22.15 -3.18
CA GLY A 113 26.32 20.87 -3.78
C GLY A 113 27.35 20.11 -2.94
N ILE A 114 27.11 18.83 -2.69
CA ILE A 114 28.02 17.93 -1.98
C ILE A 114 28.21 16.62 -2.76
N LYS A 115 29.45 16.12 -2.78
CA LYS A 115 29.80 14.80 -3.32
C LYS A 115 29.43 13.69 -2.36
N ASN A 116 29.27 12.47 -2.87
CA ASN A 116 28.89 11.32 -2.05
C ASN A 116 29.94 11.04 -0.95
N GLU A 117 31.22 11.10 -1.31
CA GLU A 117 32.35 10.88 -0.38
C GLU A 117 32.30 11.82 0.84
N TYR A 118 32.00 13.10 0.62
CA TYR A 118 31.96 14.11 1.68
C TYR A 118 30.65 14.07 2.47
N LEU A 119 29.55 13.67 1.82
CA LEU A 119 28.31 13.47 2.54
C LEU A 119 28.45 12.33 3.55
N GLU A 120 29.11 11.24 3.17
CA GLU A 120 29.36 10.05 4.01
C GLU A 120 30.10 10.35 5.30
N GLU A 121 31.00 11.33 5.30
CA GLU A 121 31.76 11.79 6.48
C GLU A 121 30.87 12.42 7.57
N ILE A 122 29.67 12.92 7.24
CA ILE A 122 28.76 13.57 8.20
C ILE A 122 27.84 12.53 8.84
N ILE A 123 27.89 12.31 10.14
CA ILE A 123 27.13 11.23 10.81
C ILE A 123 25.61 11.37 10.54
N PRO A 124 24.91 10.32 10.06
CA PRO A 124 23.45 10.37 9.91
C PRO A 124 22.72 10.34 11.27
N ALA A 125 21.60 11.05 11.36
CA ALA A 125 20.75 11.00 12.54
C ALA A 125 20.13 9.61 12.74
N SER A 126 20.20 9.08 13.96
CA SER A 126 19.81 7.70 14.28
C SER A 126 18.37 7.63 14.79
N ILE A 127 17.42 7.44 13.89
CA ILE A 127 16.39 6.38 13.92
C ILE A 127 16.18 6.00 12.44
N GLN A 128 16.28 4.72 12.08
CA GLN A 128 16.01 4.18 10.73
C GLN A 128 16.90 4.63 9.54
N GLN A 129 18.20 4.83 9.70
CA GLN A 129 19.11 5.00 8.53
C GLN A 129 20.32 4.07 8.50
N ARG A 130 20.43 3.11 9.42
CA ARG A 130 21.37 1.97 9.30
C ARG A 130 20.80 0.77 8.55
N ASN A 131 19.51 0.80 8.21
CA ASN A 131 18.92 -0.24 7.40
C ASN A 131 19.18 -0.03 5.90
N ILE A 132 19.63 1.14 5.43
CA ILE A 132 19.76 1.41 3.99
C ILE A 132 20.75 0.48 3.26
N ILE A 133 21.81 -0.02 3.93
CA ILE A 133 22.79 -0.92 3.30
C ILE A 133 22.31 -2.39 3.29
N ILE A 134 21.50 -2.80 4.27
CA ILE A 134 20.89 -4.14 4.30
C ILE A 134 19.57 -4.16 3.51
N GLU A 135 18.88 -3.02 3.43
CA GLU A 135 17.70 -2.79 2.58
C GLU A 135 18.07 -2.84 1.10
N GLN A 136 19.29 -2.49 0.69
CA GLN A 136 19.71 -2.74 -0.69
C GLN A 136 19.82 -4.25 -0.98
N GLU A 137 20.38 -5.07 -0.08
CA GLU A 137 20.51 -6.51 -0.33
C GLU A 137 19.21 -7.33 -0.12
N ILE A 138 18.27 -6.83 0.71
CA ILE A 138 16.99 -7.50 0.98
C ILE A 138 15.85 -6.95 0.10
N ALA A 139 15.81 -5.65 -0.20
CA ALA A 139 14.83 -5.10 -1.16
C ALA A 139 15.17 -5.47 -2.62
N ASP A 140 16.39 -5.90 -2.90
CA ASP A 140 16.77 -6.43 -4.22
C ASP A 140 16.13 -7.80 -4.54
N LYS A 141 15.43 -8.45 -3.59
CA LYS A 141 14.84 -9.77 -3.82
C LYS A 141 13.35 -9.80 -4.09
N ASP A 142 12.54 -8.87 -3.56
CA ASP A 142 11.09 -8.92 -3.79
C ASP A 142 10.45 -7.52 -3.80
N VAL A 143 9.79 -7.21 -4.92
CA VAL A 143 8.88 -6.08 -5.23
C VAL A 143 9.52 -4.80 -5.83
N ALA A 144 9.31 -4.68 -7.16
CA ALA A 144 9.67 -3.61 -8.10
C ALA A 144 11.04 -3.76 -8.79
N GLU A 145 11.06 -4.57 -9.86
CA GLU A 145 12.17 -4.60 -10.81
C GLU A 145 12.09 -3.39 -11.76
N ASP A 146 12.97 -2.39 -11.57
CA ASP A 146 13.43 -1.49 -12.64
C ASP A 146 14.38 -2.24 -13.63
N LYS A 147 14.26 -3.57 -13.71
CA LYS A 147 14.88 -4.37 -14.77
C LYS A 147 13.91 -4.37 -15.93
N LYS A 148 14.44 -4.13 -17.13
CA LYS A 148 13.67 -4.20 -18.38
C LYS A 148 12.98 -5.56 -18.46
N ASP A 149 11.66 -5.58 -18.24
CA ASP A 149 10.80 -6.75 -18.43
C ASP A 149 11.09 -7.33 -19.82
N SER A 150 11.66 -8.53 -19.87
CA SER A 150 12.06 -9.16 -21.14
C SER A 150 10.87 -9.50 -22.03
N ASN A 151 9.67 -9.56 -21.44
CA ASN A 151 8.43 -9.85 -22.13
C ASN A 151 7.65 -8.58 -22.48
N ALA A 152 8.11 -7.41 -22.05
CA ALA A 152 7.47 -6.16 -22.40
C ALA A 152 7.79 -5.73 -23.82
N THR A 153 6.78 -5.26 -24.54
CA THR A 153 6.97 -4.71 -25.89
C THR A 153 7.60 -3.32 -25.81
N ASP A 154 8.28 -2.89 -26.88
CA ASP A 154 8.78 -1.51 -26.96
C ASP A 154 7.65 -0.50 -26.82
N LEU A 155 6.43 -0.85 -27.26
CA LEU A 155 5.24 -0.02 -27.11
C LEU A 155 4.85 0.17 -25.63
N GLU A 156 4.87 -0.90 -24.84
CA GLU A 156 4.55 -0.84 -23.41
C GLU A 156 5.52 0.07 -22.65
N TRP A 157 6.83 -0.08 -22.90
CA TRP A 157 7.85 0.78 -22.30
C TRP A 157 7.74 2.24 -22.74
N GLN A 158 7.47 2.49 -24.02
CA GLN A 158 7.29 3.86 -24.50
C GLN A 158 6.06 4.54 -23.88
N ILE A 159 4.96 3.82 -23.69
CA ILE A 159 3.79 4.36 -23.02
C ILE A 159 4.15 4.69 -21.55
N HIS A 160 4.79 3.77 -20.83
CA HIS A 160 5.27 4.00 -19.46
C HIS A 160 6.16 5.25 -19.33
N ASP A 161 7.17 5.37 -20.20
CA ASP A 161 8.09 6.51 -20.22
C ASP A 161 7.36 7.84 -20.50
N LEU A 162 6.41 7.85 -21.43
CA LEU A 162 5.63 9.03 -21.78
C LEU A 162 4.71 9.48 -20.63
N ILE A 163 4.09 8.54 -19.91
CA ILE A 163 3.30 8.84 -18.72
C ILE A 163 4.19 9.47 -17.65
N ASN A 164 5.32 8.84 -17.34
CA ASN A 164 6.25 9.33 -16.34
C ASN A 164 6.85 10.69 -16.72
N LYS A 165 7.14 10.93 -18.00
CA LYS A 165 7.55 12.25 -18.50
C LYS A 165 6.49 13.32 -18.27
N LYS A 166 5.20 13.00 -18.47
CA LYS A 166 4.09 13.92 -18.17
C LYS A 166 3.95 14.17 -16.67
N ARG A 167 4.05 13.12 -15.85
CA ARG A 167 4.00 13.24 -14.37
C ARG A 167 5.12 14.15 -13.86
N ILE A 168 6.36 13.97 -14.32
CA ILE A 168 7.50 14.85 -14.00
C ILE A 168 7.21 16.30 -14.42
N ALA A 169 6.71 16.53 -15.64
CA ALA A 169 6.39 17.87 -16.12
C ALA A 169 5.30 18.57 -15.29
N SER A 170 4.45 17.79 -14.61
CA SER A 170 3.39 18.26 -13.71
C SER A 170 3.79 18.25 -12.23
N GLY A 171 5.05 17.97 -11.89
CA GLY A 171 5.53 17.94 -10.50
C GLY A 171 5.05 16.74 -9.68
N ILE A 172 4.60 15.67 -10.35
CA ILE A 172 4.02 14.47 -9.74
C ILE A 172 5.07 13.34 -9.76
N PRO A 173 5.23 12.55 -8.69
CA PRO A 173 6.16 11.43 -8.65
C PRO A 173 5.94 10.43 -9.79
N THR A 174 7.02 9.86 -10.33
CA THR A 174 6.90 8.77 -11.32
C THR A 174 6.26 7.52 -10.72
N MET A 175 5.57 6.75 -11.55
CA MET A 175 5.10 5.39 -11.21
C MET A 175 6.21 4.38 -11.51
N LYS A 176 6.28 3.33 -10.71
CA LYS A 176 7.18 2.19 -10.91
C LYS A 176 6.51 1.14 -11.79
N TRP A 177 7.29 0.53 -12.67
CA TRP A 177 6.83 -0.63 -13.45
C TRP A 177 6.63 -1.86 -12.55
N SER A 178 5.56 -2.61 -12.80
CA SER A 178 5.26 -3.87 -12.13
C SER A 178 5.02 -4.97 -13.16
N ASN A 179 5.93 -5.96 -13.20
CA ASN A 179 5.83 -7.12 -14.09
C ASN A 179 4.53 -7.90 -13.87
N THR A 180 4.09 -8.01 -12.62
CA THR A 180 2.83 -8.70 -12.28
C THR A 180 1.63 -7.92 -12.80
N ILE A 181 1.56 -6.60 -12.59
CA ILE A 181 0.47 -5.79 -13.15
C ILE A 181 0.50 -5.86 -14.69
N ALA A 182 1.68 -5.78 -15.31
CA ALA A 182 1.82 -5.82 -16.76
C ALA A 182 1.34 -7.16 -17.33
N ARG A 183 1.68 -8.28 -16.68
CA ARG A 183 1.16 -9.61 -17.04
C ARG A 183 -0.37 -9.67 -16.98
N ILE A 184 -0.98 -9.10 -15.94
CA ILE A 184 -2.45 -9.06 -15.79
C ILE A 184 -3.08 -8.20 -16.89
N ALA A 185 -2.49 -7.03 -17.17
CA ALA A 185 -2.94 -6.14 -18.23
C ALA A 185 -2.82 -6.81 -19.61
N ARG A 186 -1.75 -7.55 -19.88
CA ARG A 186 -1.56 -8.31 -21.13
C ARG A 186 -2.62 -9.38 -21.29
N ALA A 187 -2.88 -10.17 -20.24
CA ALA A 187 -3.91 -11.20 -20.28
C ALA A 187 -5.30 -10.63 -20.62
N HIS A 188 -5.63 -9.43 -20.13
CA HIS A 188 -6.88 -8.76 -20.51
C HIS A 188 -6.87 -8.25 -21.96
N SER A 189 -5.75 -7.69 -22.43
CA SER A 189 -5.60 -7.32 -23.84
C SER A 189 -5.76 -8.52 -24.77
N GLU A 190 -5.21 -9.68 -24.39
CA GLU A 190 -5.36 -10.95 -25.11
C GLU A 190 -6.81 -11.45 -25.08
N ASP A 191 -7.51 -11.34 -23.95
CA ASP A 191 -8.92 -11.71 -23.83
C ASP A 191 -9.82 -10.86 -24.74
N MET A 192 -9.56 -9.54 -24.79
CA MET A 192 -10.24 -8.61 -25.71
C MET A 192 -10.04 -8.99 -27.19
N VAL A 193 -8.84 -9.44 -27.56
CA VAL A 193 -8.56 -9.96 -28.91
C VAL A 193 -9.30 -11.27 -29.15
N ALA A 194 -9.27 -12.19 -28.20
CA ALA A 194 -9.83 -13.53 -28.34
C ALA A 194 -11.36 -13.53 -28.43
N LYS A 195 -12.02 -12.64 -27.70
CA LYS A 195 -13.49 -12.54 -27.61
C LYS A 195 -14.09 -11.37 -28.41
N ASP A 196 -13.26 -10.59 -29.10
CA ASP A 196 -13.65 -9.43 -29.93
C ASP A 196 -14.52 -8.39 -29.19
N TYR A 197 -14.04 -7.92 -28.03
CA TYR A 197 -14.68 -6.84 -27.27
C TYR A 197 -13.66 -5.73 -26.92
N LEU A 198 -14.17 -4.57 -26.50
CA LEU A 198 -13.35 -3.46 -25.99
C LEU A 198 -14.07 -2.79 -24.82
N GLU A 199 -13.83 -3.30 -23.62
CA GLU A 199 -14.39 -2.77 -22.38
C GLU A 199 -13.42 -2.98 -21.21
N HIS A 200 -13.58 -2.19 -20.15
CA HIS A 200 -12.83 -2.38 -18.90
C HIS A 200 -13.30 -3.63 -18.13
N LYS A 201 -14.55 -4.03 -18.35
CA LYS A 201 -15.15 -5.24 -17.77
C LYS A 201 -15.18 -6.32 -18.85
N ASP A 202 -14.80 -7.55 -18.52
CA ASP A 202 -14.94 -8.65 -19.48
C ASP A 202 -16.41 -9.10 -19.60
N PRO A 203 -16.78 -9.86 -20.64
CA PRO A 203 -18.15 -10.36 -20.83
C PRO A 203 -18.70 -11.18 -19.66
N GLU A 204 -17.82 -11.81 -18.87
CA GLU A 204 -18.15 -12.56 -17.67
C GLU A 204 -18.34 -11.66 -16.43
N GLY A 205 -18.02 -10.37 -16.55
CA GLY A 205 -18.26 -9.38 -15.54
C GLY A 205 -17.09 -9.13 -14.58
N CYS A 206 -15.88 -9.61 -14.88
CA CYS A 206 -14.67 -9.29 -14.13
C CYS A 206 -14.16 -7.91 -14.53
N ASP A 207 -13.98 -7.03 -13.54
CA ASP A 207 -13.35 -5.72 -13.69
C ASP A 207 -11.87 -5.76 -13.27
N GLU A 208 -11.20 -4.61 -13.26
CA GLU A 208 -9.77 -4.51 -12.93
C GLU A 208 -9.44 -5.04 -11.53
N ASN A 209 -10.34 -4.84 -10.57
CA ASN A 209 -10.15 -5.28 -9.20
C ASN A 209 -10.31 -6.81 -9.13
N CYS A 210 -11.33 -7.35 -9.80
CA CYS A 210 -11.49 -8.80 -9.96
C CYS A 210 -10.27 -9.46 -10.64
N ARG A 211 -9.63 -8.81 -11.63
CA ARG A 211 -8.41 -9.34 -12.28
C ARG A 211 -7.20 -9.35 -11.36
N LEU A 212 -7.01 -8.28 -10.58
CA LEU A 212 -5.98 -8.21 -9.55
C LEU A 212 -6.17 -9.32 -8.50
N ASP A 213 -7.42 -9.52 -8.06
CA ASP A 213 -7.78 -10.53 -7.05
C ASP A 213 -7.55 -11.96 -7.58
N LYS A 214 -8.03 -12.29 -8.80
CA LYS A 214 -7.81 -13.61 -9.45
C LYS A 214 -6.33 -13.96 -9.64
N ASN A 215 -5.46 -12.96 -9.78
CA ASN A 215 -4.03 -13.16 -9.95
C ASN A 215 -3.25 -13.06 -8.64
N ASN A 216 -3.95 -13.10 -7.49
CA ASN A 216 -3.38 -12.93 -6.16
C ASN A 216 -2.54 -11.66 -6.00
N TYR A 217 -2.69 -10.63 -6.84
CA TYR A 217 -1.86 -9.43 -6.77
C TYR A 217 -2.04 -8.70 -5.44
N ARG A 218 -3.28 -8.61 -4.95
CA ARG A 218 -3.60 -8.03 -3.62
C ARG A 218 -3.19 -8.93 -2.44
N ASN A 219 -3.00 -10.23 -2.68
CA ASN A 219 -2.60 -11.21 -1.67
C ASN A 219 -1.07 -11.34 -1.59
N GLU A 220 -0.36 -11.21 -2.72
CA GLU A 220 1.11 -11.20 -2.86
C GLU A 220 1.71 -9.86 -2.45
N HIS A 221 1.00 -8.76 -2.69
CA HIS A 221 1.35 -7.43 -2.22
C HIS A 221 0.34 -6.98 -1.18
N VAL A 222 0.72 -7.04 0.08
CA VAL A 222 -0.23 -6.96 1.21
C VAL A 222 -0.80 -5.58 1.53
N ASN A 223 -0.50 -4.62 0.67
CA ASN A 223 -1.17 -3.34 0.64
C ASN A 223 -2.44 -3.50 -0.19
N GLN A 224 -3.56 -2.99 0.29
CA GLN A 224 -4.74 -2.98 -0.57
C GLN A 224 -4.49 -2.00 -1.71
N TYR A 225 -5.01 -2.32 -2.87
CA TYR A 225 -4.74 -1.55 -4.07
C TYR A 225 -6.05 -1.19 -4.75
N LEU A 226 -6.21 0.09 -5.08
CA LEU A 226 -7.20 0.49 -6.07
C LEU A 226 -6.56 0.35 -7.44
N GLY A 227 -7.04 -0.64 -8.19
CA GLY A 227 -6.73 -0.77 -9.61
C GLY A 227 -7.56 0.23 -10.39
N SER A 228 -6.98 0.77 -11.45
CA SER A 228 -7.76 1.44 -12.48
C SER A 228 -7.22 1.02 -13.82
N GLU A 229 -8.13 0.65 -14.70
CA GLU A 229 -7.80 0.09 -15.98
C GLU A 229 -8.30 1.00 -17.09
N TYR A 230 -7.43 1.27 -18.05
CA TYR A 230 -7.81 1.92 -19.30
C TYR A 230 -7.53 1.00 -20.48
N SER A 231 -8.60 0.54 -21.13
CA SER A 231 -8.54 -0.32 -22.30
C SER A 231 -8.89 0.48 -23.55
N TYR A 232 -8.03 0.43 -24.57
CA TYR A 232 -8.15 1.25 -25.78
C TYR A 232 -7.90 0.44 -27.05
N LYS A 233 -8.74 0.68 -28.07
CA LYS A 233 -8.63 0.11 -29.43
C LYS A 233 -8.31 1.22 -30.41
N LEU A 234 -7.22 1.06 -31.16
CA LEU A 234 -6.88 1.97 -32.25
C LEU A 234 -7.72 1.65 -33.49
N ILE A 235 -8.70 2.50 -33.78
CA ILE A 235 -9.40 2.52 -35.07
C ILE A 235 -9.18 3.91 -35.68
N TYR A 236 -8.36 4.00 -36.72
CA TYR A 236 -8.30 5.20 -37.56
C TYR A 236 -9.52 5.21 -38.50
N PRO A 237 -10.02 6.40 -38.87
CA PRO A 237 -11.06 6.47 -39.88
C PRO A 237 -10.51 5.76 -41.13
N ASN A 238 -11.33 4.91 -41.76
CA ASN A 238 -11.12 4.22 -43.04
C ASN A 238 -10.83 2.71 -42.97
N GLY A 239 -10.74 2.09 -41.78
CA GLY A 239 -10.71 0.62 -41.67
C GLY A 239 -9.46 -0.07 -42.24
N VAL A 240 -8.40 0.70 -42.50
CA VAL A 240 -7.07 0.18 -42.81
C VAL A 240 -6.25 0.40 -41.54
N ILE A 241 -5.58 -0.65 -41.06
CA ILE A 241 -4.46 -0.55 -40.12
C ILE A 241 -3.64 0.64 -40.59
N ALA A 242 -3.39 1.63 -39.74
CA ALA A 242 -2.44 2.67 -40.09
C ALA A 242 -1.07 1.98 -40.26
N GLN A 243 -0.76 1.56 -41.48
CA GLN A 243 0.47 0.91 -41.91
C GLN A 243 1.68 1.84 -41.79
N TYR A 244 1.51 2.98 -41.10
CA TYR A 244 2.38 4.15 -41.03
C TYR A 244 2.42 4.79 -39.63
N ALA A 245 1.72 4.27 -38.62
CA ALA A 245 1.87 4.77 -37.26
C ALA A 245 3.09 4.10 -36.62
N THR A 246 4.12 4.89 -36.33
CA THR A 246 5.27 4.46 -35.52
C THR A 246 4.83 4.11 -34.10
N ILE A 247 5.63 3.30 -33.39
CA ILE A 247 5.38 2.97 -31.98
C ILE A 247 5.25 4.28 -31.17
N ASP A 248 6.09 5.27 -31.46
CA ASP A 248 6.06 6.60 -30.85
C ASP A 248 4.72 7.32 -31.05
N GLU A 249 4.16 7.30 -32.26
CA GLU A 249 2.87 7.92 -32.57
C GLU A 249 1.71 7.20 -31.87
N ILE A 250 1.78 5.88 -31.76
CA ILE A 250 0.80 5.06 -31.05
C ILE A 250 0.85 5.38 -29.55
N ALA A 251 2.04 5.42 -28.96
CA ALA A 251 2.25 5.71 -27.56
C ALA A 251 1.81 7.15 -27.22
N VAL A 252 2.19 8.14 -28.03
CA VAL A 252 1.75 9.54 -27.84
C VAL A 252 0.22 9.66 -27.94
N SER A 253 -0.40 9.02 -28.95
CA SER A 253 -1.86 9.05 -29.12
C SER A 253 -2.60 8.43 -27.92
N ASN A 254 -2.09 7.31 -27.41
CA ASN A 254 -2.63 6.64 -26.23
C ASN A 254 -2.57 7.58 -25.01
N VAL A 255 -1.39 8.12 -24.69
CA VAL A 255 -1.23 9.01 -23.51
C VAL A 255 -1.95 10.35 -23.69
N ASP A 256 -2.15 10.85 -24.92
CA ASP A 256 -2.90 12.09 -25.17
C ASP A 256 -4.42 11.91 -25.08
N LYS A 257 -4.96 10.75 -25.45
CA LYS A 257 -6.39 10.45 -25.22
C LYS A 257 -6.70 10.36 -23.72
N TRP A 258 -5.74 9.94 -22.92
CA TRP A 258 -5.86 9.90 -21.47
C TRP A 258 -5.77 11.28 -20.78
N LYS A 259 -5.27 12.33 -21.45
CA LYS A 259 -5.31 13.71 -20.93
C LYS A 259 -6.73 14.19 -20.60
N LYS A 260 -7.77 13.57 -21.18
CA LYS A 260 -9.17 13.92 -20.87
C LYS A 260 -9.62 13.49 -19.47
N PHE A 261 -8.87 12.63 -18.78
CA PHE A 261 -9.33 12.00 -17.53
C PHE A 261 -8.55 12.38 -16.28
N ASP A 262 -7.47 13.18 -16.37
CA ASP A 262 -6.56 13.62 -15.27
C ASP A 262 -6.08 12.54 -14.28
N TYR A 263 -6.47 11.28 -14.48
CA TYR A 263 -6.29 10.18 -13.56
C TYR A 263 -4.83 9.77 -13.42
N MET A 264 -4.07 9.82 -14.51
CA MET A 264 -2.62 9.57 -14.50
C MET A 264 -1.82 10.64 -13.75
N LEU A 265 -2.43 11.78 -13.46
CA LEU A 265 -1.82 12.82 -12.64
C LEU A 265 -2.21 12.64 -11.15
N ASN A 266 -2.91 11.57 -10.80
CA ASN A 266 -3.17 11.23 -9.42
C ASN A 266 -1.82 10.95 -8.72
N PRO A 267 -1.45 11.75 -7.70
CA PRO A 267 -0.16 11.66 -7.03
C PRO A 267 -0.04 10.41 -6.15
N TYR A 268 -1.15 9.71 -5.89
CA TYR A 268 -1.18 8.50 -5.09
C TYR A 268 -0.92 7.22 -5.90
N LEU A 269 -0.85 7.30 -7.23
CA LEU A 269 -0.48 6.15 -8.06
C LEU A 269 1.01 5.84 -7.89
N VAL A 270 1.33 4.60 -7.57
CA VAL A 270 2.70 4.14 -7.30
C VAL A 270 3.16 3.07 -8.26
N TYR A 271 2.29 2.12 -8.62
CA TYR A 271 2.63 1.03 -9.53
C TYR A 271 1.81 1.11 -10.81
N GLU A 272 2.44 0.69 -11.91
CA GLU A 272 1.82 0.59 -13.21
C GLU A 272 2.25 -0.70 -13.91
N GLY A 273 1.36 -1.27 -14.71
CA GLY A 273 1.69 -2.26 -15.71
C GLY A 273 0.87 -2.04 -16.96
N ILE A 274 1.52 -2.18 -18.10
CA ILE A 274 0.91 -1.97 -19.42
C ILE A 274 0.98 -3.28 -20.18
N GLY A 275 -0.14 -3.65 -20.77
CA GLY A 275 -0.28 -4.82 -21.61
C GLY A 275 -0.78 -4.48 -23.00
N THR A 276 -0.26 -5.20 -23.98
CA THR A 276 -0.61 -5.02 -25.39
C THR A 276 -0.92 -6.37 -26.06
N ALA A 277 -1.91 -6.40 -26.95
CA ALA A 277 -2.21 -7.57 -27.78
C ALA A 277 -2.62 -7.13 -29.20
N GLU A 278 -2.32 -7.94 -30.20
CA GLU A 278 -2.62 -7.67 -31.61
C GLU A 278 -3.56 -8.74 -32.18
N ASN A 279 -4.61 -8.32 -32.89
CA ASN A 279 -5.49 -9.26 -33.59
C ASN A 279 -5.01 -9.56 -35.02
N LYS A 280 -5.67 -10.52 -35.69
CA LYS A 280 -5.36 -10.92 -37.09
C LYS A 280 -5.43 -9.76 -38.11
N ASP A 281 -6.20 -8.72 -37.80
CA ASP A 281 -6.40 -7.53 -38.61
C ASP A 281 -5.45 -6.39 -38.17
N LYS A 282 -4.34 -6.72 -37.48
CA LYS A 282 -3.33 -5.79 -36.92
C LYS A 282 -3.91 -4.65 -36.08
N LEU A 283 -5.05 -4.87 -35.44
CA LEU A 283 -5.56 -3.95 -34.42
C LEU A 283 -4.85 -4.23 -33.10
N ILE A 284 -4.29 -3.17 -32.51
CA ILE A 284 -3.60 -3.24 -31.22
C ILE A 284 -4.59 -2.84 -30.12
N TYR A 285 -4.72 -3.72 -29.14
CA TYR A 285 -5.43 -3.55 -27.89
C TYR A 285 -4.40 -3.22 -26.82
N ILE A 286 -4.66 -2.15 -26.07
CA ILE A 286 -3.76 -1.67 -25.02
C ILE A 286 -4.57 -1.60 -23.73
N THR A 287 -4.08 -2.27 -22.69
CA THR A 287 -4.60 -2.18 -21.33
C THR A 287 -3.52 -1.55 -20.45
N SER A 288 -3.89 -0.52 -19.69
CA SER A 288 -2.99 0.08 -18.70
C SER A 288 -3.64 0.03 -17.35
N MET A 289 -2.97 -0.65 -16.43
CA MET A 289 -3.41 -0.84 -15.06
C MET A 289 -2.50 -0.04 -14.16
N MET A 290 -3.08 0.87 -13.38
CA MET A 290 -2.36 1.68 -12.41
C MET A 290 -2.93 1.42 -11.02
N VAL A 291 -2.05 1.51 -10.03
CA VAL A 291 -2.31 0.94 -8.72
C VAL A 291 -1.87 1.93 -7.63
N ILE A 292 -2.82 2.26 -6.75
CA ILE A 292 -2.64 3.08 -5.55
C ILE A 292 -2.47 2.18 -4.34
N PRO A 293 -1.31 2.15 -3.63
CA PRO A 293 -1.20 1.50 -2.34
C PRO A 293 -2.09 2.25 -1.35
N LEU A 294 -2.96 1.51 -0.68
CA LEU A 294 -3.90 2.03 0.30
C LEU A 294 -3.28 2.23 1.69
N THR A 295 -1.96 1.98 1.80
CA THR A 295 -1.12 2.14 2.99
C THR A 295 0.23 2.72 2.60
N THR A 296 0.83 3.54 3.47
CA THR A 296 2.18 4.10 3.23
C THR A 296 3.26 3.11 3.70
N VAL A 297 4.50 3.32 3.24
CA VAL A 297 5.66 2.50 3.67
C VAL A 297 5.84 2.56 5.18
N GLU A 298 5.62 3.72 5.80
CA GLU A 298 5.73 3.91 7.25
C GLU A 298 4.64 3.14 8.02
N GLN A 299 3.41 3.12 7.49
CA GLN A 299 2.30 2.37 8.07
C GLN A 299 2.55 0.86 8.00
N GLU A 300 3.08 0.40 6.87
CA GLU A 300 3.53 -0.98 6.69
C GLU A 300 4.67 -1.33 7.66
N GLN A 301 5.64 -0.43 7.85
CA GLN A 301 6.73 -0.63 8.79
C GLN A 301 6.25 -0.67 10.25
N GLU A 302 5.35 0.23 10.67
CA GLU A 302 4.76 0.22 12.01
C GLU A 302 4.04 -1.11 12.28
N LEU A 303 3.30 -1.61 11.28
CA LEU A 303 2.65 -2.92 11.39
C LEU A 303 3.66 -4.07 11.46
N LYS A 304 4.72 -4.08 10.64
CA LYS A 304 5.81 -5.08 10.70
C LYS A 304 6.49 -5.12 12.07
N GLU A 305 6.86 -3.96 12.60
CA GLU A 305 7.47 -3.84 13.92
C GLU A 305 6.52 -4.33 15.00
N PHE A 306 5.23 -3.99 14.88
CA PHE A 306 4.21 -4.50 15.78
C PHE A 306 4.09 -6.02 15.72
N ILE A 307 4.12 -6.63 14.53
CA ILE A 307 4.08 -8.11 14.40
C ILE A 307 5.28 -8.76 15.07
N ALA A 308 6.47 -8.19 14.91
CA ALA A 308 7.65 -8.68 15.62
C ALA A 308 7.45 -8.71 17.15
N THR A 309 6.72 -7.74 17.72
CA THR A 309 6.37 -7.74 19.16
C THR A 309 5.31 -8.77 19.54
N ILE A 310 4.34 -9.06 18.65
CA ILE A 310 3.32 -10.10 18.90
C ILE A 310 3.96 -11.48 18.86
N ILE A 311 4.70 -11.78 17.80
CA ILE A 311 5.28 -13.11 17.62
C ILE A 311 6.42 -13.36 18.60
N ASP A 312 7.14 -12.31 19.03
CA ASP A 312 8.16 -12.35 20.08
C ASP A 312 9.19 -13.48 19.88
N GLN A 313 9.88 -13.45 18.73
CA GLN A 313 10.88 -14.44 18.32
C GLN A 313 10.36 -15.90 18.28
N GLU A 314 9.05 -16.10 18.14
CA GLU A 314 8.46 -17.43 17.98
C GLU A 314 8.77 -18.02 16.60
N ASP A 315 9.22 -19.28 16.59
CA ASP A 315 9.56 -20.01 15.38
C ASP A 315 8.43 -20.97 14.94
N ASP A 316 7.61 -21.45 15.88
CA ASP A 316 6.53 -22.39 15.57
C ASP A 316 5.40 -21.68 14.78
N THR A 317 5.13 -22.18 13.58
CA THR A 317 4.11 -21.63 12.67
C THR A 317 2.72 -21.58 13.32
N LEU A 318 2.30 -22.65 14.02
CA LEU A 318 0.98 -22.70 14.63
C LEU A 318 0.88 -21.74 15.83
N ILE A 319 1.96 -21.57 16.59
CA ILE A 319 2.00 -20.59 17.67
C ILE A 319 1.96 -19.16 17.12
N LYS A 320 2.71 -18.86 16.06
CA LYS A 320 2.64 -17.56 15.36
C LYS A 320 1.22 -17.24 14.89
N ILE A 321 0.58 -18.21 14.24
CA ILE A 321 -0.83 -18.09 13.79
C ILE A 321 -1.73 -17.80 14.98
N LYS A 322 -1.58 -18.57 16.07
CA LYS A 322 -2.38 -18.38 17.28
C LYS A 322 -2.22 -16.99 17.88
N LYS A 323 -0.99 -16.50 18.03
CA LYS A 323 -0.70 -15.18 18.62
C LYS A 323 -1.34 -14.05 17.80
N VAL A 324 -1.23 -14.12 16.47
CA VAL A 324 -1.86 -13.15 15.56
C VAL A 324 -3.39 -13.24 15.63
N TYR A 325 -3.94 -14.46 15.58
CA TYR A 325 -5.38 -14.71 15.65
C TYR A 325 -6.00 -14.21 16.97
N ASP A 326 -5.39 -14.58 18.10
CA ASP A 326 -5.84 -14.17 19.43
C ASP A 326 -5.79 -12.65 19.55
N TRP A 327 -4.72 -12.02 19.07
CA TRP A 327 -4.61 -10.56 19.11
C TRP A 327 -5.75 -9.88 18.33
N ILE A 328 -6.03 -10.31 17.09
CA ILE A 328 -7.11 -9.70 16.29
C ILE A 328 -8.47 -9.89 16.98
N THR A 329 -8.80 -11.11 17.39
CA THR A 329 -10.09 -11.43 18.01
C THR A 329 -10.30 -10.71 19.35
N MET A 330 -9.23 -10.37 20.07
CA MET A 330 -9.29 -9.63 21.34
C MET A 330 -9.22 -8.11 21.19
N ASN A 331 -8.73 -7.58 20.07
CA ASN A 331 -8.41 -6.14 19.95
C ASN A 331 -9.14 -5.39 18.84
N ILE A 332 -9.81 -6.07 17.90
CA ILE A 332 -10.57 -5.42 16.83
C ILE A 332 -12.07 -5.55 17.13
N ASP A 333 -12.81 -4.45 17.08
CA ASP A 333 -14.27 -4.39 17.20
C ASP A 333 -14.96 -4.42 15.83
N TYR A 334 -16.15 -5.04 15.75
CA TYR A 334 -16.91 -5.05 14.49
C TYR A 334 -17.57 -3.70 14.26
N ASP A 335 -17.31 -3.07 13.11
CA ASP A 335 -17.91 -1.78 12.74
C ASP A 335 -19.31 -1.94 12.16
N ILE A 336 -20.29 -2.24 13.02
CA ILE A 336 -21.69 -2.35 12.60
C ILE A 336 -22.23 -1.04 12.01
N ALA A 337 -21.86 0.12 12.56
CA ALA A 337 -22.29 1.42 12.03
C ALA A 337 -21.69 1.69 10.63
N GLY A 338 -20.39 1.42 10.47
CA GLY A 338 -19.68 1.50 9.19
C GLY A 338 -20.26 0.52 8.17
N TYR A 339 -20.57 -0.71 8.59
CA TYR A 339 -21.20 -1.74 7.76
C TYR A 339 -22.57 -1.31 7.24
N LEU A 340 -23.41 -0.71 8.08
CA LEU A 340 -24.77 -0.29 7.71
C LEU A 340 -24.80 0.99 6.87
N THR A 341 -23.82 1.88 7.03
CA THR A 341 -23.82 3.20 6.37
C THR A 341 -22.96 3.27 5.11
N ASN A 342 -21.75 2.73 5.17
CA ASN A 342 -20.81 2.72 4.05
C ASN A 342 -19.80 1.57 4.20
N PRO A 343 -20.21 0.32 3.93
CA PRO A 343 -19.33 -0.85 4.09
C PRO A 343 -18.11 -0.78 3.15
N GLN A 344 -18.20 0.00 2.08
CA GLN A 344 -17.13 0.27 1.12
C GLN A 344 -16.19 1.41 1.55
N SER A 345 -16.34 1.95 2.77
CA SER A 345 -15.39 2.90 3.33
C SER A 345 -14.03 2.22 3.50
N PRO A 346 -12.93 2.83 3.02
CA PRO A 346 -11.59 2.30 3.23
C PRO A 346 -11.24 2.03 4.71
N GLU A 347 -11.84 2.78 5.64
CA GLU A 347 -11.67 2.57 7.09
C GLU A 347 -12.13 1.19 7.56
N ASN A 348 -13.08 0.56 6.86
CA ASN A 348 -13.68 -0.71 7.25
C ASN A 348 -12.88 -1.93 6.81
N TYR A 349 -12.10 -1.82 5.73
CA TYR A 349 -11.43 -2.97 5.13
C TYR A 349 -9.92 -2.82 4.94
N ILE A 350 -9.33 -1.60 4.96
CA ILE A 350 -7.87 -1.41 4.92
C ILE A 350 -7.22 -1.92 6.19
N SER A 351 -6.30 -2.89 6.05
CA SER A 351 -5.62 -3.53 7.18
C SER A 351 -4.97 -2.53 8.13
N TRP A 352 -4.29 -1.50 7.61
CA TRP A 352 -3.75 -0.42 8.44
C TRP A 352 -4.83 0.38 9.19
N GLN A 353 -5.93 0.74 8.53
CA GLN A 353 -7.02 1.48 9.17
C GLN A 353 -7.66 0.64 10.27
N VAL A 354 -7.92 -0.64 9.99
CA VAL A 354 -8.45 -1.60 10.98
C VAL A 354 -7.49 -1.76 12.14
N PHE A 355 -6.20 -1.93 11.86
CA PHE A 355 -5.15 -2.01 12.87
C PHE A 355 -5.09 -0.75 13.74
N LYS A 356 -5.16 0.44 13.14
CA LYS A 356 -5.01 1.72 13.84
C LYS A 356 -6.26 2.08 14.65
N ASN A 357 -7.43 1.94 14.04
CA ASN A 357 -8.72 2.32 14.61
C ASN A 357 -9.29 1.23 15.53
N LYS A 358 -8.68 0.03 15.53
CA LYS A 358 -9.15 -1.15 16.27
C LYS A 358 -10.59 -1.55 15.90
N LYS A 359 -10.97 -1.30 14.65
CA LYS A 359 -12.35 -1.43 14.19
C LYS A 359 -12.43 -1.76 12.70
N GLY A 360 -13.32 -2.65 12.29
CA GLY A 360 -13.50 -3.00 10.87
C GLY A 360 -14.66 -3.96 10.61
N ILE A 361 -14.88 -4.33 9.35
CA ILE A 361 -15.88 -5.36 8.95
C ILE A 361 -15.19 -6.67 8.57
N CYS A 362 -15.96 -7.71 8.22
CA CYS A 362 -15.43 -9.06 7.93
C CYS A 362 -14.23 -9.09 6.98
N GLN A 363 -14.29 -8.30 5.90
CA GLN A 363 -13.17 -8.14 4.96
C GLN A 363 -11.94 -7.52 5.62
N GLY A 364 -12.11 -6.50 6.47
CA GLY A 364 -11.02 -5.83 7.18
C GLY A 364 -10.31 -6.72 8.20
N TYR A 365 -11.08 -7.53 8.92
CA TYR A 365 -10.52 -8.56 9.81
C TYR A 365 -9.67 -9.57 9.03
N SER A 366 -10.21 -10.11 7.93
CA SER A 366 -9.54 -11.11 7.11
C SER A 366 -8.28 -10.54 6.44
N ASN A 367 -8.37 -9.33 5.89
CA ASN A 367 -7.24 -8.63 5.30
C ASN A 367 -6.14 -8.33 6.32
N LEU A 368 -6.52 -7.92 7.54
CA LEU A 368 -5.55 -7.69 8.61
C LEU A 368 -4.90 -9.01 9.04
N PHE A 369 -5.68 -10.08 9.23
CA PHE A 369 -5.15 -11.39 9.59
C PHE A 369 -4.15 -11.91 8.57
N ALA A 370 -4.51 -11.93 7.29
CA ALA A 370 -3.62 -12.36 6.23
C ALA A 370 -2.34 -11.51 6.16
N LEU A 371 -2.47 -10.19 6.38
CA LEU A 371 -1.33 -9.27 6.38
C LEU A 371 -0.37 -9.51 7.54
N MET A 372 -0.91 -9.62 8.75
CA MET A 372 -0.09 -9.88 9.93
C MET A 372 0.65 -11.23 9.81
N LEU A 373 0.01 -12.25 9.23
CA LEU A 373 0.64 -13.54 8.95
C LEU A 373 1.72 -13.46 7.88
N HIS A 374 1.50 -12.68 6.81
CA HIS A 374 2.51 -12.47 5.79
C HIS A 374 3.79 -11.87 6.40
N TYR A 375 3.68 -10.86 7.28
CA TYR A 375 4.84 -10.32 7.99
C TYR A 375 5.47 -11.30 8.99
N ALA A 376 4.74 -12.34 9.41
CA ALA A 376 5.26 -13.45 10.19
C ALA A 376 5.83 -14.60 9.34
N GLY A 377 5.91 -14.42 8.01
CA GLY A 377 6.44 -15.38 7.05
C GLY A 377 5.46 -16.50 6.68
N ILE A 378 4.15 -16.28 6.83
CA ILE A 378 3.10 -17.28 6.63
C ILE A 378 2.13 -16.77 5.56
N SER A 379 1.94 -17.56 4.51
CA SER A 379 0.98 -17.22 3.44
C SER A 379 -0.43 -17.57 3.87
N ALA A 380 -1.34 -16.60 3.76
CA ALA A 380 -2.76 -16.76 4.01
C ALA A 380 -3.55 -16.16 2.84
N GLU A 381 -4.65 -16.81 2.47
CA GLU A 381 -5.57 -16.37 1.44
C GLU A 381 -6.86 -15.85 2.08
N VAL A 382 -7.30 -14.67 1.67
CA VAL A 382 -8.62 -14.14 2.04
C VAL A 382 -9.67 -14.71 1.10
N ILE A 383 -10.76 -15.19 1.68
CA ILE A 383 -11.87 -15.81 0.98
C ILE A 383 -13.07 -14.89 1.09
N SER A 384 -13.81 -14.74 -0.01
CA SER A 384 -15.13 -14.12 -0.03
C SER A 384 -16.19 -15.14 -0.38
N GLY A 385 -17.38 -14.97 0.18
CA GLY A 385 -18.53 -15.83 -0.12
C GLY A 385 -19.71 -15.46 0.76
N THR A 386 -20.44 -16.47 1.24
CA THR A 386 -21.53 -16.26 2.21
C THR A 386 -21.42 -17.17 3.43
N ALA A 387 -21.90 -16.69 4.57
CA ALA A 387 -21.96 -17.46 5.80
C ALA A 387 -23.34 -17.39 6.47
N ASP A 388 -23.71 -18.44 7.18
CA ASP A 388 -25.01 -18.59 7.86
C ASP A 388 -24.86 -18.73 9.39
N ASN A 389 -25.28 -17.68 10.09
CA ASN A 389 -25.26 -17.61 11.55
C ASN A 389 -26.55 -18.16 12.20
N GLY A 390 -27.53 -18.63 11.41
CA GLY A 390 -28.85 -19.08 11.86
C GLY A 390 -29.99 -18.14 11.42
N GLU A 391 -29.67 -16.96 10.88
CA GLU A 391 -30.66 -15.99 10.39
C GLU A 391 -30.72 -15.91 8.85
N GLY A 392 -29.91 -16.73 8.16
CA GLY A 392 -29.80 -16.75 6.71
C GLY A 392 -28.35 -16.55 6.24
N HIS A 393 -28.17 -16.59 4.92
CA HIS A 393 -26.86 -16.44 4.29
C HIS A 393 -26.57 -14.99 3.97
N ASP A 394 -25.57 -14.42 4.64
CA ASP A 394 -25.07 -13.08 4.37
C ASP A 394 -23.69 -13.10 3.72
N ARG A 395 -23.34 -12.03 3.00
CA ARG A 395 -21.99 -11.86 2.45
C ARG A 395 -20.97 -11.81 3.59
N HIS A 396 -19.92 -12.59 3.44
CA HIS A 396 -18.90 -12.72 4.46
C HIS A 396 -17.51 -12.92 3.86
N ALA A 397 -16.49 -12.64 4.66
CA ALA A 397 -15.10 -12.86 4.31
C ALA A 397 -14.34 -13.47 5.49
N TRP A 398 -13.50 -14.46 5.18
CA TRP A 398 -12.69 -15.20 6.14
C TRP A 398 -11.33 -15.54 5.52
N SER A 399 -10.51 -16.37 6.16
CA SER A 399 -9.16 -16.71 5.67
C SER A 399 -8.88 -18.21 5.66
N LYS A 400 -7.99 -18.65 4.77
CA LYS A 400 -7.38 -20.00 4.82
C LYS A 400 -5.86 -19.93 4.69
N ILE A 401 -5.20 -20.94 5.23
CA ILE A 401 -3.75 -21.15 5.18
C ILE A 401 -3.49 -22.58 4.70
N VAL A 402 -2.40 -22.78 3.97
CA VAL A 402 -1.88 -24.12 3.67
C VAL A 402 -0.81 -24.47 4.71
N ALA A 403 -1.07 -25.47 5.55
CA ALA A 403 -0.11 -25.98 6.52
C ALA A 403 -0.01 -27.50 6.36
N GLU A 404 1.22 -28.00 6.22
CA GLU A 404 1.50 -29.44 6.06
C GLU A 404 0.71 -30.13 4.92
N GLY A 405 0.36 -29.38 3.87
CA GLY A 405 -0.43 -29.88 2.74
C GLY A 405 -1.95 -29.92 2.97
N GLU A 406 -2.43 -29.47 4.13
CA GLU A 406 -3.86 -29.31 4.43
C GLU A 406 -4.27 -27.83 4.36
N TYR A 407 -5.50 -27.58 3.87
CA TYR A 407 -6.14 -26.27 3.99
C TYR A 407 -6.79 -26.14 5.37
N LEU A 408 -6.34 -25.15 6.12
CA LEU A 408 -6.88 -24.78 7.43
C LEU A 408 -7.54 -23.42 7.34
N TYR A 409 -8.75 -23.31 7.87
CA TYR A 409 -9.61 -22.15 7.75
C TYR A 409 -9.77 -21.43 9.08
N PHE A 410 -9.93 -20.11 8.99
CA PHE A 410 -10.01 -19.19 10.10
C PHE A 410 -11.06 -18.12 9.84
N ASP A 411 -11.93 -17.88 10.81
CA ASP A 411 -12.80 -16.70 10.81
C ASP A 411 -12.54 -15.87 12.07
N THR A 412 -11.71 -14.84 11.91
CA THR A 412 -11.37 -13.89 12.98
C THR A 412 -12.52 -12.96 13.35
N THR A 413 -13.54 -12.81 12.51
CA THR A 413 -14.68 -11.93 12.76
C THR A 413 -15.69 -12.60 13.68
N TRP A 414 -16.21 -13.76 13.31
CA TRP A 414 -17.15 -14.50 14.16
C TRP A 414 -16.50 -15.07 15.42
N SER A 415 -15.16 -15.17 15.42
CA SER A 415 -14.41 -15.52 16.62
C SER A 415 -14.10 -14.34 17.53
N ALA A 416 -14.34 -13.09 17.10
CA ALA A 416 -14.19 -11.91 17.96
C ALA A 416 -15.43 -11.66 18.82
N GLY A 417 -16.61 -12.05 18.36
CA GLY A 417 -17.88 -11.82 19.05
C GLY A 417 -19.08 -11.91 18.13
N TYR A 418 -20.16 -11.25 18.52
CA TYR A 418 -21.42 -11.25 17.77
C TYR A 418 -22.04 -9.84 17.75
N VAL A 419 -22.99 -9.64 16.84
CA VAL A 419 -23.80 -8.43 16.78
C VAL A 419 -25.21 -8.76 17.26
N GLN A 420 -25.74 -7.94 18.16
CA GLN A 420 -27.11 -8.01 18.63
C GLN A 420 -27.65 -6.58 18.76
N ASP A 421 -28.88 -6.33 18.31
CA ASP A 421 -29.53 -5.02 18.38
C ASP A 421 -28.69 -3.87 17.77
N ASN A 422 -27.99 -4.16 16.66
CA ASN A 422 -27.03 -3.25 15.99
C ASN A 422 -25.85 -2.80 16.87
N GLU A 423 -25.52 -3.56 17.91
CA GLU A 423 -24.33 -3.35 18.74
C GLU A 423 -23.43 -4.58 18.68
N PHE A 424 -22.12 -4.34 18.54
CA PHE A 424 -21.12 -5.39 18.62
C PHE A 424 -20.81 -5.72 20.09
N THR A 425 -20.90 -6.99 20.45
CA THR A 425 -20.45 -7.50 21.74
C THR A 425 -19.27 -8.44 21.52
N ARG A 426 -18.11 -8.07 22.09
CA ARG A 426 -16.92 -8.92 22.08
C ARG A 426 -17.15 -10.17 22.94
N GLN A 427 -17.00 -11.34 22.32
CA GLN A 427 -17.03 -12.64 22.97
C GLN A 427 -16.13 -13.59 22.20
N THR A 428 -14.86 -13.61 22.58
CA THR A 428 -13.86 -14.38 21.83
C THR A 428 -14.13 -15.87 21.91
N SER A 429 -14.03 -16.57 20.79
CA SER A 429 -14.22 -18.03 20.72
C SER A 429 -13.16 -18.71 19.85
N GLY A 430 -12.94 -20.00 20.10
CA GLY A 430 -12.11 -20.86 19.25
C GLY A 430 -12.91 -21.63 18.20
N ILE A 431 -14.17 -21.26 17.94
CA ILE A 431 -15.07 -22.03 17.07
C ILE A 431 -14.51 -22.11 15.65
N TYR A 432 -13.97 -21.00 15.13
CA TYR A 432 -13.46 -20.88 13.77
C TYR A 432 -11.94 -20.74 13.72
N TYR A 433 -11.22 -21.50 14.55
CA TYR A 433 -9.76 -21.56 14.58
C TYR A 433 -9.27 -22.92 14.08
N LEU A 434 -8.37 -22.94 13.09
CA LEU A 434 -7.78 -24.16 12.49
C LEU A 434 -8.82 -25.19 11.99
N LEU A 435 -9.89 -24.73 11.35
CA LEU A 435 -10.93 -25.63 10.83
C LEU A 435 -10.49 -26.31 9.53
N PRO A 436 -10.66 -27.63 9.36
CA PRO A 436 -10.51 -28.26 8.05
C PRO A 436 -11.68 -27.87 7.13
N LYS A 437 -11.48 -27.93 5.80
CA LYS A 437 -12.54 -27.62 4.81
C LYS A 437 -13.87 -28.30 5.14
N LYS A 438 -13.84 -29.60 5.45
CA LYS A 438 -15.04 -30.40 5.75
C LYS A 438 -15.87 -29.89 6.95
N CYS A 439 -15.26 -29.13 7.86
CA CYS A 439 -15.98 -28.50 8.97
C CYS A 439 -16.57 -27.16 8.56
N ILE A 440 -15.77 -26.25 7.99
CA ILE A 440 -16.22 -24.88 7.73
C ILE A 440 -17.29 -24.79 6.64
N ILE A 441 -17.32 -25.72 5.67
CA ILE A 441 -18.34 -25.74 4.60
C ILE A 441 -19.77 -25.91 5.10
N VAL A 442 -19.95 -26.30 6.37
CA VAL A 442 -21.29 -26.45 6.95
C VAL A 442 -22.02 -25.11 6.90
N ASN A 443 -21.38 -24.02 7.30
CA ASN A 443 -22.02 -22.72 7.42
C ASN A 443 -21.27 -21.58 6.72
N HIS A 444 -20.20 -21.87 5.98
CA HIS A 444 -19.53 -20.94 5.08
C HIS A 444 -19.44 -21.55 3.69
N ALA A 445 -19.86 -20.81 2.67
CA ALA A 445 -19.76 -21.23 1.27
C ALA A 445 -18.90 -20.20 0.52
N GLU A 446 -17.78 -20.65 -0.03
CA GLU A 446 -16.93 -19.81 -0.89
C GLU A 446 -17.73 -19.32 -2.11
N GLU A 447 -17.34 -18.20 -2.73
CA GLU A 447 -18.03 -17.68 -3.91
C GLU A 447 -18.18 -18.76 -4.99
N GLY A 448 -19.43 -19.02 -5.42
CA GLY A 448 -19.76 -20.06 -6.41
C GLY A 448 -19.97 -21.47 -5.84
N GLU A 449 -19.74 -21.71 -4.54
CA GLU A 449 -20.09 -22.97 -3.88
C GLU A 449 -21.58 -23.02 -3.45
N ASN A 450 -22.10 -24.25 -3.29
CA ASN A 450 -23.47 -24.46 -2.83
C ASN A 450 -23.60 -24.15 -1.34
N LYS A 451 -24.70 -23.50 -0.99
CA LYS A 451 -25.06 -23.11 0.37
C LYS A 451 -25.97 -24.17 0.98
N MET A 452 -25.70 -24.57 2.23
CA MET A 452 -26.57 -25.48 2.97
C MET A 452 -27.66 -24.70 3.72
N THR A 453 -28.89 -25.19 3.70
CA THR A 453 -29.94 -24.74 4.64
C THR A 453 -29.61 -25.18 6.06
N SER A 454 -30.25 -24.58 7.07
CA SER A 454 -30.04 -24.97 8.47
C SER A 454 -30.39 -26.45 8.75
N GLU A 455 -31.32 -27.03 7.99
CA GLU A 455 -31.67 -28.46 8.07
C GLU A 455 -30.58 -29.34 7.44
N GLU A 456 -30.04 -28.94 6.29
CA GLU A 456 -28.92 -29.62 5.63
C GLU A 456 -27.64 -29.55 6.47
N GLN A 457 -27.40 -28.41 7.14
CA GLN A 457 -26.30 -28.22 8.08
C GLN A 457 -26.34 -29.26 9.21
N LYS A 458 -27.47 -29.35 9.92
CA LYS A 458 -27.66 -30.30 11.01
C LYS A 458 -27.46 -31.73 10.53
N LYS A 459 -28.12 -32.09 9.43
CA LYS A 459 -28.00 -33.42 8.83
C LYS A 459 -26.56 -33.76 8.46
N TYR A 460 -25.82 -32.83 7.84
CA TYR A 460 -24.43 -33.03 7.47
C TYR A 460 -23.54 -33.27 8.69
N VAL A 461 -23.75 -32.52 9.80
CA VAL A 461 -23.01 -32.73 11.06
C VAL A 461 -23.34 -34.10 11.66
N GLU A 462 -24.62 -34.49 11.72
CA GLU A 462 -25.05 -35.79 12.23
C GLU A 462 -24.46 -36.96 11.42
N GLU A 463 -24.47 -36.88 10.10
CA GLU A 463 -23.90 -37.90 9.19
C GLU A 463 -22.37 -37.99 9.30
N ASN A 464 -21.70 -36.92 9.74
CA ASN A 464 -20.24 -36.83 9.88
C ASN A 464 -19.78 -36.65 11.34
N ILE A 465 -20.59 -37.09 12.31
CA ILE A 465 -20.39 -36.75 13.73
C ILE A 465 -18.99 -37.09 14.26
N ALA A 466 -18.42 -38.23 13.86
CA ALA A 466 -17.08 -38.65 14.28
C ALA A 466 -15.97 -37.68 13.80
N LEU A 467 -16.13 -37.09 12.61
CA LEU A 467 -15.20 -36.06 12.11
C LEU A 467 -15.32 -34.79 12.94
N PHE A 468 -16.55 -34.36 13.21
CA PHE A 468 -16.84 -33.15 13.96
C PHE A 468 -16.35 -33.25 15.41
N ASP A 469 -16.59 -34.38 16.07
CA ASP A 469 -16.09 -34.68 17.42
C ASP A 469 -14.55 -34.58 17.49
N ALA A 470 -13.87 -35.09 16.46
CA ALA A 470 -12.41 -35.16 16.42
C ALA A 470 -11.73 -33.84 16.02
N ARG A 471 -12.35 -33.04 15.13
CA ARG A 471 -11.67 -31.92 14.45
C ARG A 471 -12.34 -30.55 14.64
N CYS A 472 -13.62 -30.51 15.00
CA CYS A 472 -14.35 -29.24 15.16
C CYS A 472 -15.52 -29.34 16.15
N PRO A 473 -15.28 -29.80 17.40
CA PRO A 473 -16.34 -30.08 18.37
C PRO A 473 -17.11 -28.84 18.81
N LEU A 474 -16.47 -27.66 18.81
CA LEU A 474 -17.15 -26.40 19.14
C LEU A 474 -18.17 -26.01 18.06
N LEU A 475 -17.80 -26.17 16.79
CA LEU A 475 -18.70 -25.89 15.66
C LEU A 475 -19.87 -26.88 15.63
N ARG A 476 -19.61 -28.15 15.92
CA ARG A 476 -20.66 -29.17 16.10
C ARG A 476 -21.72 -28.71 17.09
N ASP A 477 -21.29 -28.27 18.28
CA ASP A 477 -22.21 -27.85 19.33
C ASP A 477 -23.01 -26.61 18.90
N VAL A 478 -22.39 -25.67 18.17
CA VAL A 478 -23.11 -24.53 17.60
C VAL A 478 -24.17 -24.97 16.61
N ILE A 479 -23.86 -25.87 15.67
CA ILE A 479 -24.79 -26.27 14.62
C ILE A 479 -25.94 -27.13 15.16
N LEU A 480 -25.68 -28.05 16.11
CA LEU A 480 -26.71 -28.94 16.65
C LEU A 480 -27.62 -28.27 17.70
N ASN A 481 -27.17 -27.18 18.33
CA ASN A 481 -27.96 -26.45 19.32
C ASN A 481 -28.73 -25.23 18.77
N LYS A 482 -28.46 -24.83 17.51
CA LYS A 482 -29.40 -24.02 16.72
C LYS A 482 -30.68 -24.82 16.48
#